data_AF-A0A174SX83-F1
#
_entry.id   AF-A0A174SX83-F1
#
_cell.length_a   1.000
_cell.length_b   1.000
_cell.length_c   1.000
_cell.angle_alpha   90.00
_cell.angle_beta   90.00
_cell.angle_gamma   90.00
#
_symmetry.space_group_name_H-M   'P 1'
#
loop_
_entity.id
_entity.type
_entity.pdbx_description
1 polymer ?
#
loop_
_entity_poly.entity_id
_entity_poly.type
_entity_poly.pdbx_seq_one_letter_code
_entity_poly.pdbx_strand_id
1 'polypeptide(L)' 'MNQTIYPIGIQDFEKIRKNGYLYIDKTVLIYQLVKIESFYSS' A
#
# COMPACT_ATOMS: atom_id res chain seq x y z
N MET A 1 -3.68 22.91 6.52
CA MET A 1 -3.50 21.79 5.57
C MET A 1 -3.59 20.51 6.37
N ASN A 2 -4.45 19.56 6.00
CA ASN A 2 -4.52 18.27 6.69
C ASN A 2 -3.37 17.38 6.22
N GLN A 3 -2.66 16.77 7.18
CA GLN A 3 -1.59 15.84 6.89
C GLN A 3 -2.18 14.50 6.47
N THR A 4 -1.77 13.99 5.30
CA THR A 4 -2.07 12.62 4.89
C THR A 4 -1.34 11.63 5.78
N ILE A 5 -2.06 10.67 6.34
CA ILE A 5 -1.51 9.62 7.19
C ILE A 5 -1.58 8.26 6.49
N TYR A 6 -0.42 7.63 6.34
CA TYR A 6 -0.29 6.31 5.71
C TYR A 6 -0.30 5.21 6.78
N PRO A 7 -1.02 4.09 6.57
CA PRO A 7 -1.12 3.00 7.55
C PRO A 7 0.11 2.08 7.53
N ILE A 8 1.32 2.63 7.51
CA ILE A 8 2.56 1.85 7.43
C ILE A 8 2.85 1.21 8.79
N GLY A 9 3.06 -0.11 8.81
CA GLY A 9 3.39 -0.85 10.04
C GLY A 9 2.21 -1.19 10.94
N ILE A 10 0.97 -0.84 10.57
CA ILE A 10 -0.23 -1.15 11.35
C ILE A 10 -0.81 -2.48 10.87
N GLN A 11 -0.89 -3.46 11.78
CA GLN A 11 -1.43 -4.80 11.48
C GLN A 11 -2.90 -4.96 11.91
N ASP A 12 -3.46 -3.96 12.59
CA ASP A 12 -4.82 -3.99 13.13
C ASP A 12 -5.80 -3.30 12.16
N PHE A 13 -6.77 -4.08 11.66
CA PHE A 13 -7.76 -3.62 10.69
C PHE A 13 -8.69 -2.52 11.23
N GLU A 14 -9.08 -2.61 12.50
CA GLU A 14 -9.97 -1.62 13.13
C GLU A 14 -9.28 -0.27 13.24
N LYS A 15 -7.99 -0.25 13.61
CA LYS A 15 -7.18 0.98 13.62
C LYS A 15 -7.08 1.60 12.24
N ILE A 16 -6.88 0.79 11.19
CA ILE A 16 -6.82 1.29 9.81
C ILE A 16 -8.14 1.98 9.43
N ARG A 17 -9.28 1.37 9.78
CA ARG A 17 -10.60 1.92 9.41
C ARG A 17 -11.03 3.14 10.23
N LYS A 18 -10.65 3.24 11.50
CA LYS A 18 -11.18 4.25 12.43
C LYS A 18 -10.32 5.52 12.54
N ASN A 19 -9.04 5.44 12.19
CA ASN A 19 -8.10 6.52 12.50
C ASN A 19 -7.80 7.45 11.31
N GLY A 20 -8.61 7.42 10.24
CA GLY A 20 -8.50 8.36 9.12
C GLY A 20 -7.31 8.12 8.18
N TYR A 21 -6.77 6.89 8.15
CA TYR A 21 -5.70 6.54 7.23
C TYR A 21 -6.14 6.60 5.76
N LEU A 22 -5.20 6.97 4.90
CA LEU A 22 -5.44 6.97 3.46
C LEU A 22 -5.54 5.54 2.93
N TYR A 23 -6.65 5.25 2.26
CA TYR A 23 -6.80 4.01 1.49
C TYR A 23 -6.10 4.16 0.14
N ILE A 24 -5.19 3.22 -0.17
CA ILE A 24 -4.41 3.21 -1.42
C ILE A 24 -4.56 1.84 -2.06
N ASP A 25 -5.15 1.82 -3.24
CA ASP A 25 -5.09 0.67 -4.13
C ASP A 25 -3.66 0.52 -4.67
N LYS A 26 -3.01 -0.60 -4.37
CA LYS A 26 -1.63 -0.91 -4.78
C LYS A 26 -1.58 -1.96 -5.88
N THR A 27 -2.72 -2.36 -6.45
CA THR A 27 -2.80 -3.47 -7.41
C THR A 27 -1.87 -3.25 -8.61
N VAL A 28 -1.89 -2.05 -9.20
CA VAL A 28 -1.02 -1.69 -10.33
C VAL A 28 0.46 -1.72 -9.95
N LEU A 29 0.80 -1.19 -8.78
CA LEU A 29 2.18 -1.13 -8.29
C LEU A 29 2.74 -2.54 -8.04
N ILE A 30 1.97 -3.40 -7.38
CA ILE A 30 2.37 -4.80 -7.12
C ILE A 30 2.48 -5.58 -8.43
N TYR A 31 1.52 -5.41 -9.35
CA TYR A 31 1.58 -6.04 -10.68
C TYR A 31 2.86 -5.66 -11.43
N GLN A 32 3.24 -4.37 -11.41
CA GLN A 32 4.48 -3.90 -12.02
C GLN A 32 5.70 -4.52 -11.35
N LEU A 33 5.78 -4.52 -10.02
CA LEU A 33 6.91 -5.11 -9.28
C LEU A 33 7.11 -6.59 -9.64
N VAL A 34 6.06 -7.41 -9.56
CA VAL A 34 6.14 -8.85 -9.86
C VAL A 34 6.51 -9.09 -11.33
N LYS A 35 5.94 -8.30 -12.26
CA LYS A 35 6.23 -8.45 -13.69
C LYS A 35 7.65 -8.03 -14.05
N ILE A 36 8.17 -6.98 -13.42
CA ILE A 36 9.53 -6.48 -13.64
C ILE A 36 10.56 -7.50 -13.10
N GLU A 37 10.36 -8.04 -11.90
CA GLU A 37 11.19 -9.11 -11.33
C GLU A 37 11.26 -10.35 -12.25
N SER A 38 10.12 -10.71 -12.86
CA SER A 38 10.06 -11.79 -13.85
C SER A 38 10.84 -11.49 -15.13
N PHE A 39 10.97 -10.22 -15.53
CA PHE A 39 11.69 -9.82 -16.75
C PHE A 39 13.21 -9.79 -16.53
N TYR A 40 13.68 -9.33 -15.36
CA TYR A 40 15.11 -9.25 -15.04
C TYR A 40 15.72 -10.59 -14.58
N SER A 41 14.91 -11.56 -14.16
CA SER A 41 15.36 -12.90 -13.77
C SER A 41 15.45 -13.92 -14.92
N SER A 42 15.24 -13.47 -16.18
CA SER A 42 15.29 -14.30 -17.39
C SER A 42 16.54 -14.04 -18.23
#